data_AF-V5H0W7-F1
#
_entry.id   AF-V5H0W7-F1
#
_cell.length_a   1.000
_cell.length_b   1.000
_cell.length_c   1.000
_cell.angle_alpha   90.00
_cell.angle_beta   90.00
_cell.angle_gamma   90.00
#
_symmetry.space_group_name_H-M   'P 1'
#
loop_
_entity.id
_entity.type
_entity.pdbx_description
1 polymer ?
#
loop_
_entity_poly.entity_id
_entity_poly.type
_entity_poly.pdbx_seq_one_letter_code
_entity_poly.pdbx_strand_id
1 'polypeptide(L)'
;MSILIQLQLRLCKQSRFYNSNLFSKKCLKILVPTSHYVHKTKVQPSATAINLTQEDLKLLPHKPEIIPAWRPTPSTDRTNLVQHYLKLSKIRLTTLVVVTSMAGYAVAPAPFEWSTFTLCILGTSLLSSAANSINQFHEVPFDAQMSRTKHRVLVCGRLTPLHAMLFATTAGLSGLGILYYGDNGLTAGLGLANLILYTSIYTPLKRISILNTWVGSIVGAIPPLMGWAACANSIGPGGWLMAALLYSWQFPHFNALSWNLRPDYSRAGYRMMAVTDPALCRRVALRHTVAIQLLSMTAPTLDITNWWFLFRKCST
;
A
#
# COMPACT_ATOMS: atom_id res chain seq x y z
N MET A 1 -35.10 -16.89 30.57
CA MET A 1 -35.15 -16.07 29.34
C MET A 1 -33.81 -15.37 29.24
N SER A 2 -33.12 -15.54 28.11
CA SER A 2 -31.73 -15.11 27.84
C SER A 2 -30.64 -16.02 28.41
N ILE A 3 -29.70 -16.41 27.53
CA ILE A 3 -28.49 -17.24 27.73
C ILE A 3 -28.74 -18.76 27.61
N LEU A 4 -28.63 -19.31 26.38
CA LEU A 4 -27.93 -20.59 26.05
C LEU A 4 -28.14 -21.04 24.57
N ILE A 5 -28.09 -20.13 23.59
CA ILE A 5 -28.09 -20.51 22.16
C ILE A 5 -26.89 -19.83 21.48
N GLN A 6 -25.67 -20.20 21.89
CA GLN A 6 -24.45 -19.83 21.14
C GLN A 6 -23.26 -20.80 21.32
N LEU A 7 -23.50 -22.05 21.72
CA LEU A 7 -22.46 -23.07 21.71
C LEU A 7 -22.89 -24.29 20.90
N GLN A 8 -22.00 -24.69 19.99
CA GLN A 8 -21.95 -25.95 19.23
C GLN A 8 -22.74 -26.04 17.91
N LEU A 9 -22.38 -25.17 16.95
CA LEU A 9 -22.36 -25.52 15.51
C LEU A 9 -20.91 -25.72 15.01
N ARG A 10 -20.05 -26.26 15.88
CA ARG A 10 -18.85 -27.01 15.49
C ARG A 10 -19.18 -28.47 15.75
N LEU A 11 -18.87 -29.34 14.78
CA LEU A 11 -19.11 -30.80 14.74
C LEU A 11 -20.40 -31.22 14.00
N CYS A 12 -20.34 -31.18 12.66
CA CYS A 12 -20.39 -32.43 11.90
C CYS A 12 -20.01 -32.16 10.43
N LYS A 13 -18.71 -32.02 10.21
CA LYS A 13 -18.07 -32.04 8.90
C LYS A 13 -17.60 -33.48 8.63
N GLN A 14 -18.49 -34.48 8.65
CA GLN A 14 -18.19 -35.83 8.14
C GLN A 14 -19.40 -36.78 8.25
N SER A 15 -20.15 -36.93 7.16
CA SER A 15 -20.64 -38.24 6.74
C SER A 15 -21.08 -38.18 5.28
N ARG A 16 -20.25 -38.72 4.39
CA ARG A 16 -20.67 -39.18 3.06
C ARG A 16 -21.76 -40.23 3.24
N PHE A 17 -22.86 -40.12 2.52
CA PHE A 17 -23.61 -41.30 2.09
C PHE A 17 -23.94 -41.17 0.60
N TYR A 18 -23.66 -42.27 -0.07
CA TYR A 18 -23.67 -42.52 -1.51
C TYR A 18 -24.91 -43.36 -1.83
N ASN A 19 -25.36 -43.33 -3.09
CA ASN A 19 -26.46 -44.11 -3.69
C ASN A 19 -27.89 -43.79 -3.20
N SER A 20 -28.97 -43.94 -3.97
CA SER A 20 -29.33 -44.05 -5.40
C SER A 20 -30.76 -44.61 -5.36
N ASN A 21 -31.71 -44.01 -6.07
CA ASN A 21 -33.07 -44.52 -6.29
C ASN A 21 -33.91 -44.89 -5.04
N LEU A 22 -34.81 -43.99 -4.62
CA LEU A 22 -36.10 -44.41 -4.03
C LEU A 22 -37.16 -43.29 -4.10
N PHE A 23 -37.72 -43.08 -5.28
CA PHE A 23 -39.04 -42.45 -5.43
C PHE A 23 -40.10 -43.52 -5.19
N SER A 24 -40.69 -43.55 -3.99
CA SER A 24 -42.10 -43.93 -3.80
C SER A 24 -42.53 -43.61 -2.37
N LYS A 25 -43.69 -42.97 -2.25
CA LYS A 25 -44.38 -42.49 -1.04
C LYS A 25 -44.04 -43.29 0.23
N LYS A 26 -43.50 -42.64 1.28
CA LYS A 26 -43.66 -43.00 2.71
C LYS A 26 -42.90 -42.00 3.60
N CYS A 27 -43.48 -41.70 4.76
CA CYS A 27 -42.97 -40.78 5.79
C CYS A 27 -41.44 -40.81 5.95
N LEU A 28 -40.83 -39.63 5.90
CA LEU A 28 -39.42 -39.44 6.24
C LEU A 28 -39.25 -39.65 7.76
N LYS A 29 -38.88 -40.86 8.19
CA LYS A 29 -38.49 -41.12 9.59
C LYS A 29 -37.11 -40.53 9.82
N ILE A 30 -37.05 -39.30 10.35
CA ILE A 30 -35.81 -38.72 10.85
C ILE A 30 -35.48 -39.43 12.17
N LEU A 31 -34.54 -40.37 12.11
CA LEU A 31 -33.98 -40.98 13.31
C LEU A 31 -32.93 -40.01 13.87
N VAL A 32 -33.30 -39.25 14.90
CA VAL A 32 -32.33 -38.42 15.63
C VAL A 32 -31.43 -39.36 16.43
N PRO A 33 -30.11 -39.41 16.20
CA PRO A 33 -29.23 -40.24 17.00
C PRO A 33 -29.28 -39.76 18.46
N THR A 34 -29.39 -40.69 19.39
CA THR A 34 -29.33 -40.39 20.82
C THR A 34 -27.97 -39.79 21.14
N SER A 35 -27.95 -38.49 21.40
CA SER A 35 -26.78 -37.82 21.97
C SER A 35 -26.53 -38.41 23.35
N HIS A 36 -25.39 -39.10 23.53
CA HIS A 36 -24.94 -39.50 24.85
C HIS A 36 -24.61 -38.24 25.67
N TYR A 37 -25.52 -37.84 26.54
CA TYR A 37 -25.26 -36.81 27.54
C TYR A 37 -24.34 -37.38 28.62
N VAL A 38 -23.27 -36.63 28.95
CA VAL A 38 -22.30 -36.99 30.00
C VAL A 38 -22.92 -36.97 31.41
N HIS A 39 -24.11 -36.39 31.57
CA HIS A 39 -24.90 -36.48 32.79
C HIS A 39 -26.04 -37.50 32.64
N LYS A 40 -25.90 -38.66 33.30
CA LYS A 40 -26.94 -39.68 33.41
C LYS A 40 -28.07 -39.21 34.34
N THR A 41 -29.05 -38.49 33.82
CA THR A 41 -30.40 -38.49 34.39
C THR A 41 -31.17 -39.67 33.82
N LYS A 42 -31.75 -40.52 34.67
CA LYS A 42 -32.59 -41.70 34.33
C LYS A 42 -33.87 -41.28 33.59
N VAL A 43 -33.77 -40.83 32.35
CA VAL A 43 -34.93 -40.62 31.48
C VAL A 43 -34.74 -41.52 30.27
N GLN A 44 -35.60 -42.53 30.13
CA GLN A 44 -35.64 -43.36 28.93
C GLN A 44 -35.93 -42.47 27.71
N PRO A 45 -35.16 -42.55 26.63
CA PRO A 45 -35.44 -41.78 25.42
C PRO A 45 -36.67 -42.38 24.74
N SER A 46 -37.85 -41.77 24.93
CA SER A 46 -39.00 -42.02 24.08
C SER A 46 -38.72 -41.37 22.72
N ALA A 47 -38.42 -42.18 21.70
CA ALA A 47 -38.29 -41.70 20.34
C ALA A 47 -39.68 -41.30 19.80
N THR A 48 -40.06 -40.04 19.98
CA THR A 48 -41.30 -39.49 19.43
C THR A 48 -41.10 -39.28 17.92
N ALA A 49 -41.69 -40.16 17.11
CA ALA A 49 -41.73 -39.98 15.66
C ALA A 49 -42.68 -38.82 15.32
N ILE A 50 -42.12 -37.67 14.93
CA ILE A 50 -42.90 -36.55 14.42
C ILE A 50 -43.19 -36.83 12.94
N ASN A 51 -44.46 -37.09 12.61
CA ASN A 51 -44.90 -37.23 11.22
C ASN A 51 -45.09 -35.82 10.64
N LEU A 52 -44.07 -35.31 9.96
CA LEU A 52 -44.17 -34.06 9.20
C LEU A 52 -44.99 -34.31 7.93
N THR A 53 -46.07 -33.55 7.75
CA THR A 53 -46.86 -33.56 6.52
C THR A 53 -46.18 -32.71 5.44
N GLN A 54 -46.58 -32.87 4.18
CA GLN A 54 -45.99 -32.13 3.05
C GLN A 54 -46.27 -30.62 3.12
N GLU A 55 -47.32 -30.23 3.86
CA GLU A 55 -47.63 -28.83 4.21
C GLU A 55 -46.65 -28.28 5.24
N ASP A 56 -46.28 -29.07 6.26
CA ASP A 56 -45.28 -28.67 7.28
C ASP A 56 -43.89 -28.47 6.67
N LEU A 57 -43.55 -29.24 5.62
CA LEU A 57 -42.29 -29.06 4.89
C LEU A 57 -42.22 -27.74 4.11
N LYS A 58 -43.35 -27.20 3.65
CA LYS A 58 -43.40 -25.89 2.98
C LYS A 58 -43.21 -24.73 3.96
N LEU A 59 -43.55 -24.94 5.24
CA LEU A 59 -43.39 -23.97 6.32
C LEU A 59 -41.96 -23.93 6.89
N LEU A 60 -41.12 -24.92 6.56
CA LEU A 60 -39.72 -24.88 6.94
C LEU A 60 -39.03 -23.70 6.26
N PRO A 61 -38.30 -22.85 7.01
CA PRO A 61 -37.59 -21.73 6.41
C PRO A 61 -36.65 -22.28 5.34
N HIS A 62 -36.79 -21.75 4.12
CA HIS A 62 -35.91 -22.09 3.02
C HIS A 62 -34.47 -21.93 3.51
N LYS A 63 -33.66 -22.99 3.40
CA LYS A 63 -32.23 -22.93 3.77
C LYS A 63 -31.66 -21.64 3.16
N PRO A 64 -31.16 -20.68 3.97
CA PRO A 64 -30.68 -19.44 3.43
C PRO A 64 -29.63 -19.78 2.39
N GLU A 65 -29.80 -19.24 1.20
CA GLU A 65 -28.86 -19.45 0.12
C GLU A 65 -27.51 -18.91 0.61
N ILE A 66 -26.57 -19.81 0.88
CA ILE A 66 -25.22 -19.42 1.28
C ILE A 66 -24.59 -18.89 0.01
N ILE A 67 -24.77 -17.59 -0.25
CA ILE A 67 -24.02 -16.90 -1.29
C ILE A 67 -22.55 -17.18 -0.97
N PRO A 68 -21.79 -17.86 -1.85
CA PRO A 68 -20.39 -18.08 -1.60
C PRO A 68 -19.75 -16.71 -1.36
N ALA A 69 -19.09 -16.54 -0.22
CA ALA A 69 -18.34 -15.31 0.08
C ALA A 69 -17.29 -15.03 -0.99
N TRP A 70 -16.87 -16.08 -1.71
CA TRP A 70 -16.04 -15.98 -2.89
C TRP A 70 -16.89 -15.60 -4.12
N ARG A 71 -16.61 -14.41 -4.66
CA ARG A 71 -17.06 -14.02 -6.00
C ARG A 71 -15.87 -14.19 -6.95
N PRO A 72 -16.08 -14.69 -8.18
CA PRO A 72 -15.04 -14.60 -9.19
C PRO A 72 -14.67 -13.12 -9.35
N THR A 73 -13.39 -12.81 -9.16
CA THR A 73 -12.89 -11.45 -9.42
C THR A 73 -13.09 -11.17 -10.90
N PRO A 74 -13.85 -10.12 -11.27
CA PRO A 74 -14.07 -9.82 -12.68
C PRO A 74 -12.72 -9.62 -13.38
N SER A 75 -12.62 -10.09 -14.62
CA SER A 75 -11.61 -9.62 -15.56
C SER A 75 -11.69 -8.08 -15.58
N THR A 76 -10.59 -7.40 -15.23
CA THR A 76 -10.41 -5.93 -15.13
C THR A 76 -11.71 -5.11 -15.16
N ASP A 77 -12.09 -4.49 -14.04
CA ASP A 77 -13.27 -3.61 -13.95
C ASP A 77 -13.14 -2.40 -14.90
N ARG A 78 -13.86 -2.45 -16.03
CA ARG A 78 -13.78 -1.43 -17.09
C ARG A 78 -14.56 -0.16 -16.80
N THR A 79 -15.46 -0.18 -15.81
CA THR A 79 -16.38 0.93 -15.55
C THR A 79 -15.66 2.19 -15.05
N ASN A 80 -14.56 2.03 -14.30
CA ASN A 80 -13.85 3.13 -13.63
C ASN A 80 -12.33 3.06 -13.82
N LEU A 81 -11.87 2.74 -15.04
CA LEU A 81 -10.44 2.56 -15.35
C LEU A 81 -9.57 3.75 -14.95
N VAL A 82 -10.01 4.97 -15.22
CA VAL A 82 -9.25 6.19 -14.86
C VAL A 82 -9.03 6.25 -13.34
N GLN A 83 -10.07 6.01 -12.53
CA GLN A 83 -9.92 5.99 -11.08
C GLN A 83 -9.02 4.86 -10.61
N HIS A 84 -9.05 3.70 -11.29
CA HIS A 84 -8.16 2.59 -11.00
C HIS A 84 -6.70 2.96 -11.27
N TYR A 85 -6.39 3.63 -12.40
CA TYR A 85 -5.04 4.12 -12.69
C TYR A 85 -4.59 5.23 -11.73
N LEU A 86 -5.45 6.16 -11.35
CA LEU A 86 -5.13 7.19 -10.34
C LEU A 86 -4.82 6.60 -8.96
N LYS A 87 -5.51 5.51 -8.59
CA LYS A 87 -5.21 4.75 -7.36
C LYS A 87 -3.93 3.92 -7.51
N LEU A 88 -3.64 3.40 -8.70
CA LEU A 88 -2.44 2.64 -9.00
C LEU A 88 -1.18 3.54 -8.94
N SER A 89 -1.26 4.74 -9.52
CA SER A 89 -0.19 5.75 -9.49
C SER A 89 0.00 6.41 -8.14
N LYS A 90 -0.90 6.17 -7.17
CA LYS A 90 -0.97 6.86 -5.88
C LYS A 90 -0.91 8.38 -6.08
N ILE A 91 -1.86 8.93 -6.83
CA ILE A 91 -1.81 10.32 -7.30
C ILE A 91 -1.43 11.34 -6.22
N ARG A 92 -1.96 11.24 -5.00
CA ARG A 92 -1.62 12.15 -3.89
C ARG A 92 -0.14 12.13 -3.52
N LEU A 93 0.48 10.95 -3.49
CA LEU A 93 1.91 10.80 -3.23
C LEU A 93 2.72 11.34 -4.41
N THR A 94 2.31 11.01 -5.64
CA THR A 94 2.95 11.49 -6.86
C THR A 94 2.90 13.02 -6.97
N THR A 95 1.79 13.66 -6.59
CA THR A 95 1.70 15.13 -6.53
C THR A 95 2.72 15.73 -5.56
N LEU A 96 2.92 15.13 -4.38
CA LEU A 96 3.94 15.60 -3.44
C LEU A 96 5.36 15.48 -4.04
N VAL A 97 5.65 14.37 -4.73
CA VAL A 97 6.93 14.17 -5.42
C VAL A 97 7.15 15.24 -6.49
N VAL A 98 6.13 15.51 -7.30
CA VAL A 98 6.18 16.54 -8.34
C VAL A 98 6.37 17.93 -7.73
N VAL A 99 5.68 18.25 -6.63
CA VAL A 99 5.89 19.54 -5.93
C VAL A 99 7.33 19.68 -5.44
N THR A 100 7.94 18.60 -4.95
CA THR A 100 9.35 18.65 -4.52
C THR A 100 10.33 18.83 -5.69
N SER A 101 10.03 18.29 -6.88
CA SER A 101 10.84 18.59 -8.07
C SER A 101 10.61 20.01 -8.57
N MET A 102 9.37 20.51 -8.56
CA MET A 102 9.06 21.90 -8.91
C MET A 102 9.83 22.89 -8.02
N ALA A 103 9.92 22.62 -6.71
CA ALA A 103 10.72 23.43 -5.80
C ALA A 103 12.21 23.42 -6.18
N GLY A 104 12.77 22.25 -6.51
CA GLY A 104 14.15 22.14 -6.99
C GLY A 104 14.41 22.92 -8.28
N TYR A 105 13.46 22.89 -9.22
CA TYR A 105 13.53 23.66 -10.47
C TYR A 105 13.50 25.17 -10.19
N ALA A 106 12.59 25.62 -9.32
CA ALA A 106 12.39 27.04 -9.03
C ALA A 106 13.57 27.71 -8.29
N VAL A 107 14.35 26.95 -7.52
CA VAL A 107 15.50 27.47 -6.75
C VAL A 107 16.80 27.41 -7.57
N ALA A 108 16.80 26.73 -8.73
CA ALA A 108 17.98 26.64 -9.57
C ALA A 108 18.39 28.04 -10.10
N PRO A 109 19.69 28.34 -10.22
CA PRO A 109 20.18 29.67 -10.60
C PRO A 109 20.04 29.97 -12.11
N ALA A 110 19.45 29.07 -12.89
CA ALA A 110 19.27 29.24 -14.33
C ALA A 110 17.93 29.93 -14.66
N PRO A 111 17.80 30.54 -15.85
CA PRO A 111 16.55 31.19 -16.26
C PRO A 111 15.37 30.22 -16.25
N PHE A 112 14.25 30.67 -15.70
CA PHE A 112 13.03 29.87 -15.65
C PHE A 112 12.40 29.78 -17.04
N GLU A 113 12.24 28.57 -17.55
CA GLU A 113 11.61 28.31 -18.84
C GLU A 113 10.36 27.43 -18.68
N TRP A 114 9.22 27.91 -19.19
CA TRP A 114 7.94 27.20 -19.04
C TRP A 114 7.92 25.83 -19.74
N SER A 115 8.66 25.66 -20.83
CA SER A 115 8.66 24.41 -21.60
C SER A 115 9.31 23.28 -20.79
N THR A 116 10.58 23.42 -20.39
CA THR A 116 11.28 22.46 -19.51
C THR A 116 10.59 22.30 -18.16
N PHE A 117 10.04 23.35 -17.57
CA PHE A 117 9.30 23.22 -16.32
C PHE A 117 8.09 22.27 -16.44
N THR A 118 7.28 22.42 -17.48
CA THR A 118 6.10 21.56 -17.70
C THR A 118 6.48 20.14 -18.08
N LEU A 119 7.53 19.96 -18.89
CA LEU A 119 8.05 18.63 -19.26
C LEU A 119 8.66 17.91 -18.05
N CYS A 120 9.39 18.62 -17.19
CA CYS A 120 9.90 18.09 -15.92
C CYS A 120 8.78 17.59 -15.01
N ILE A 121 7.69 18.37 -14.87
CA ILE A 121 6.49 17.99 -14.11
C ILE A 121 5.87 16.71 -14.68
N LEU A 122 5.60 16.69 -16.00
CA LEU A 122 4.95 15.57 -16.66
C LEU A 122 5.82 14.31 -16.58
N GLY A 123 7.09 14.40 -16.94
CA GLY A 123 8.05 13.30 -16.90
C GLY A 123 8.22 12.72 -15.49
N THR A 124 8.40 13.58 -14.48
CA THR A 124 8.51 13.16 -13.07
C THR A 124 7.22 12.49 -12.58
N SER A 125 6.05 13.03 -12.95
CA SER A 125 4.75 12.45 -12.57
C SER A 125 4.55 11.04 -13.14
N LEU A 126 4.97 10.81 -14.39
CA LEU A 126 4.85 9.54 -15.08
C LEU A 126 5.83 8.50 -14.51
N LEU A 127 7.09 8.88 -14.27
CA LEU A 127 8.06 8.02 -13.60
C LEU A 127 7.63 7.63 -12.18
N SER A 128 7.11 8.59 -11.40
CA SER A 128 6.55 8.31 -10.07
C SER A 128 5.33 7.37 -10.16
N SER A 129 4.47 7.56 -11.16
CA SER A 129 3.32 6.69 -11.41
C SER A 129 3.76 5.26 -11.75
N ALA A 130 4.79 5.10 -12.59
CA ALA A 130 5.38 3.80 -12.92
C ALA A 130 5.98 3.11 -11.69
N ALA A 131 6.80 3.83 -10.92
CA ALA A 131 7.42 3.34 -9.70
C ALA A 131 6.39 2.84 -8.68
N ASN A 132 5.32 3.62 -8.46
CA ASN A 132 4.23 3.25 -7.56
C ASN A 132 3.42 2.04 -8.03
N SER A 133 3.21 1.92 -9.34
CA SER A 133 2.50 0.80 -9.96
C SER A 133 3.29 -0.51 -9.80
N ILE A 134 4.60 -0.48 -10.08
CA ILE A 134 5.51 -1.63 -9.90
C ILE A 134 5.60 -2.02 -8.42
N ASN A 135 5.73 -1.03 -7.51
CA ASN A 135 5.72 -1.33 -6.08
C ASN A 135 4.41 -2.01 -5.64
N GLN A 136 3.24 -1.55 -6.10
CA GLN A 136 1.97 -2.21 -5.77
C GLN A 136 1.89 -3.63 -6.32
N PHE A 137 2.48 -3.89 -7.49
CA PHE A 137 2.56 -5.24 -8.07
C PHE A 137 3.42 -6.18 -7.23
N HIS A 138 4.61 -5.75 -6.78
CA HIS A 138 5.47 -6.57 -5.93
C HIS A 138 4.89 -6.79 -4.52
N GLU A 139 4.11 -5.83 -3.99
CA GLU A 139 3.62 -5.87 -2.61
C GLU A 139 2.24 -6.55 -2.43
N VAL A 140 1.59 -7.03 -3.50
CA VAL A 140 0.22 -7.61 -3.44
C VAL A 140 -0.02 -8.59 -2.27
N PRO A 141 0.77 -9.66 -2.07
CA PRO A 141 0.49 -10.63 -1.00
C PRO A 141 0.68 -10.05 0.40
N PHE A 142 1.53 -9.03 0.55
CA PHE A 142 1.82 -8.40 1.83
C PHE A 142 0.81 -7.29 2.15
N ASP A 143 0.40 -6.54 1.13
CA ASP A 143 -0.64 -5.52 1.25
C ASP A 143 -1.99 -6.14 1.65
N ALA A 144 -2.27 -7.36 1.22
CA ALA A 144 -3.45 -8.12 1.64
C ALA A 144 -3.52 -8.37 3.16
N GLN A 145 -2.38 -8.36 3.85
CA GLN A 145 -2.26 -8.68 5.28
C GLN A 145 -2.33 -7.43 6.17
N MET A 146 -2.26 -6.23 5.59
CA MET A 146 -2.27 -4.97 6.34
C MET A 146 -3.64 -4.30 6.26
N SER A 147 -4.13 -3.80 7.40
CA SER A 147 -5.44 -3.16 7.50
C SER A 147 -5.60 -1.96 6.55
N ARG A 148 -4.52 -1.19 6.37
CA ARG A 148 -4.45 0.01 5.53
C ARG A 148 -4.44 -0.30 4.03
N THR A 149 -3.86 -1.42 3.61
CA THR A 149 -3.55 -1.65 2.19
C THR A 149 -4.29 -2.83 1.57
N LYS A 150 -5.06 -3.60 2.36
CA LYS A 150 -5.94 -4.68 1.88
C LYS A 150 -6.99 -4.25 0.85
N HIS A 151 -7.30 -2.95 0.78
CA HIS A 151 -8.26 -2.37 -0.17
C HIS A 151 -7.61 -1.78 -1.44
N ARG A 152 -6.32 -2.02 -1.67
CA ARG A 152 -5.63 -1.59 -2.90
C ARG A 152 -6.22 -2.30 -4.13
N VAL A 153 -6.14 -1.62 -5.28
CA VAL A 153 -6.78 -2.05 -6.53
C VAL A 153 -6.30 -3.44 -6.99
N LEU A 154 -5.00 -3.71 -6.88
CA LEU A 154 -4.41 -5.00 -7.21
C LEU A 154 -4.76 -6.10 -6.21
N VAL A 155 -4.84 -5.77 -4.91
CA VAL A 155 -5.19 -6.74 -3.85
C VAL A 155 -6.64 -7.18 -3.98
N CYS A 156 -7.55 -6.26 -4.30
CA CYS A 156 -8.96 -6.56 -4.51
C CYS A 156 -9.26 -7.19 -5.88
N GLY A 157 -8.25 -7.43 -6.73
CA GLY A 157 -8.43 -8.00 -8.07
C GLY A 157 -9.26 -7.12 -9.01
N ARG A 158 -9.29 -5.79 -8.81
CA ARG A 158 -10.03 -4.85 -9.66
C ARG A 158 -9.32 -4.56 -10.99
N LEU A 159 -7.99 -4.65 -10.98
CA LEU A 159 -7.12 -4.61 -12.16
C LEU A 159 -6.32 -5.90 -12.24
N THR A 160 -6.15 -6.43 -13.45
CA THR A 160 -5.23 -7.55 -13.67
C THR A 160 -3.78 -7.10 -13.50
N PRO A 161 -2.88 -7.97 -13.02
CA PRO A 161 -1.46 -7.62 -12.87
C PRO A 161 -0.81 -7.21 -14.21
N LEU A 162 -1.22 -7.85 -15.31
CA LEU A 162 -0.77 -7.51 -16.66
C LEU A 162 -1.14 -6.07 -17.04
N HIS A 163 -2.37 -5.61 -16.79
CA HIS A 163 -2.76 -4.22 -17.06
C HIS A 163 -1.95 -3.22 -16.22
N ALA A 164 -1.70 -3.54 -14.96
CA ALA A 164 -0.90 -2.67 -14.09
C ALA A 164 0.57 -2.58 -14.54
N MET A 165 1.16 -3.68 -14.99
CA MET A 165 2.52 -3.68 -15.53
C MET A 165 2.60 -2.98 -16.88
N LEU A 166 1.61 -3.15 -17.77
CA LEU A 166 1.55 -2.39 -19.02
C LEU A 166 1.49 -0.89 -18.75
N PHE A 167 0.61 -0.45 -17.86
CA PHE A 167 0.53 0.95 -17.44
C PHE A 167 1.86 1.46 -16.86
N ALA A 168 2.53 0.65 -16.03
CA ALA A 168 3.80 1.03 -15.45
C ALA A 168 4.90 1.18 -16.51
N THR A 169 5.00 0.25 -17.46
CA THR A 169 5.99 0.28 -18.53
C THR A 169 5.73 1.43 -19.49
N THR A 170 4.48 1.67 -19.90
CA THR A 170 4.15 2.79 -20.79
C THR A 170 4.38 4.14 -20.11
N ALA A 171 3.98 4.31 -18.85
CA ALA A 171 4.26 5.51 -18.06
C ALA A 171 5.77 5.69 -17.84
N GLY A 172 6.51 4.62 -17.56
CA GLY A 172 7.96 4.67 -17.36
C GLY A 172 8.72 5.10 -18.61
N LEU A 173 8.41 4.48 -19.76
CA LEU A 173 9.06 4.80 -21.03
C LEU A 173 8.69 6.21 -21.53
N SER A 174 7.41 6.57 -21.46
CA SER A 174 6.97 7.92 -21.85
C SER A 174 7.55 9.00 -20.93
N GLY A 175 7.53 8.78 -19.61
CA GLY A 175 8.12 9.72 -18.66
C GLY A 175 9.62 9.90 -18.85
N LEU A 176 10.35 8.80 -19.06
CA LEU A 176 11.79 8.86 -19.35
C LEU A 176 12.09 9.57 -20.68
N GLY A 177 11.32 9.27 -21.73
CA GLY A 177 11.44 9.93 -23.02
C GLY A 177 11.18 11.44 -22.92
N ILE A 178 10.15 11.85 -22.18
CA ILE A 178 9.83 13.26 -21.94
C ILE A 178 11.00 13.97 -21.25
N LEU A 179 11.59 13.38 -20.21
CA LEU A 179 12.73 14.00 -19.52
C LEU A 179 14.00 14.04 -20.39
N TYR A 180 14.25 13.00 -21.18
CA TYR A 180 15.46 12.91 -21.99
C TYR A 180 15.45 13.88 -23.18
N TYR A 181 14.33 13.96 -23.90
CA TYR A 181 14.18 14.84 -25.06
C TYR A 181 13.70 16.25 -24.69
N GLY A 182 12.98 16.39 -23.57
CA GLY A 182 12.41 17.66 -23.13
C GLY A 182 13.32 18.47 -22.22
N ASP A 183 14.02 17.81 -21.29
CA ASP A 183 14.89 18.48 -20.31
C ASP A 183 16.37 18.24 -20.64
N ASN A 184 16.92 17.13 -20.16
CA ASN A 184 18.32 16.76 -20.38
C ASN A 184 18.59 15.31 -19.95
N GLY A 185 19.71 14.78 -20.45
CA GLY A 185 20.17 13.42 -20.14
C GLY A 185 20.47 13.20 -18.65
N LEU A 186 20.89 14.23 -17.92
CA LEU A 186 21.17 14.14 -16.48
C LEU A 186 19.89 13.88 -15.68
N THR A 187 18.83 14.65 -15.96
CA THR A 187 17.52 14.52 -15.31
C THR A 187 16.87 13.18 -15.64
N ALA A 188 16.94 12.75 -16.90
CA ALA A 188 16.48 11.43 -17.32
C ALA A 188 17.27 10.31 -16.61
N GLY A 189 18.59 10.43 -16.51
CA GLY A 189 19.44 9.49 -15.79
C GLY A 189 19.09 9.39 -14.30
N LEU A 190 18.89 10.53 -13.63
CA LEU A 190 18.43 10.57 -12.24
C LEU A 190 17.03 9.94 -12.08
N GLY A 191 16.11 10.21 -13.00
CA GLY A 191 14.77 9.63 -13.01
C GLY A 191 14.78 8.12 -13.18
N LEU A 192 15.58 7.60 -14.12
CA LEU A 192 15.76 6.16 -14.34
C LEU A 192 16.43 5.49 -13.13
N ALA A 193 17.50 6.10 -12.61
CA ALA A 193 18.17 5.61 -11.41
C ALA A 193 17.20 5.55 -10.23
N ASN A 194 16.36 6.56 -10.04
CA ASN A 194 15.35 6.59 -8.98
C ASN A 194 14.28 5.51 -9.16
N LEU A 195 13.82 5.29 -10.40
CA LEU A 195 12.87 4.23 -10.72
C LEU A 195 13.44 2.86 -10.33
N ILE A 196 14.67 2.55 -10.75
CA ILE A 196 15.37 1.29 -10.43
C ILE A 196 15.63 1.18 -8.92
N LEU A 197 16.10 2.25 -8.29
CA LEU A 197 16.36 2.30 -6.84
C LEU A 197 15.10 2.00 -6.05
N TYR A 198 13.95 2.56 -6.45
CA TYR A 198 12.69 2.34 -5.75
C TYR A 198 12.15 0.92 -5.96
N THR A 199 12.10 0.44 -7.20
CA THR A 199 11.44 -0.83 -7.54
C THR A 199 12.32 -2.04 -7.26
N SER A 200 13.59 -2.01 -7.66
CA SER A 200 14.48 -3.17 -7.61
C SER A 200 15.29 -3.26 -6.32
N ILE A 201 15.58 -2.13 -5.66
CA ILE A 201 16.41 -2.12 -4.44
C ILE A 201 15.54 -1.90 -3.21
N TYR A 202 14.88 -0.74 -3.10
CA TYR A 202 14.13 -0.37 -1.91
C TYR A 202 12.96 -1.32 -1.61
N THR A 203 12.13 -1.64 -2.61
CA THR A 203 10.93 -2.48 -2.42
C THR A 203 11.26 -3.86 -1.82
N PRO A 204 12.22 -4.65 -2.35
CA PRO A 204 12.60 -5.90 -1.70
C PRO A 204 13.35 -5.70 -0.38
N LEU A 205 14.15 -4.63 -0.24
CA LEU A 205 14.93 -4.37 0.96
C LEU A 205 14.06 -4.22 2.22
N LYS A 206 12.80 -3.76 2.08
CA LYS A 206 11.81 -3.73 3.17
C LYS A 206 11.65 -5.09 3.90
N ARG A 207 11.96 -6.21 3.24
CA ARG A 207 11.89 -7.57 3.78
C ARG A 207 13.21 -8.08 4.34
N ILE A 208 14.32 -7.57 3.82
CA ILE A 208 15.65 -8.15 4.06
C ILE A 208 16.32 -7.44 5.24
N SER A 209 16.27 -6.11 5.28
CA SER A 209 17.06 -5.30 6.20
C SER A 209 16.36 -4.02 6.64
N ILE A 210 16.77 -3.53 7.82
CA ILE A 210 16.39 -2.22 8.37
C ILE A 210 16.89 -1.08 7.47
N LEU A 211 17.92 -1.33 6.64
CA LEU A 211 18.48 -0.39 5.66
C LEU A 211 17.45 0.16 4.66
N ASN A 212 16.28 -0.47 4.54
CA ASN A 212 15.19 0.03 3.72
C ASN A 212 14.84 1.51 4.01
N THR A 213 14.94 1.96 5.26
CA THR A 213 14.55 3.33 5.61
C THR A 213 15.55 4.33 5.02
N TRP A 214 16.85 4.06 5.11
CA TRP A 214 17.88 4.91 4.52
C TRP A 214 17.82 4.93 2.99
N VAL A 215 17.66 3.77 2.36
CA VAL A 215 17.54 3.69 0.89
C VAL A 215 16.25 4.38 0.41
N GLY A 216 15.15 4.19 1.14
CA GLY A 216 13.89 4.91 0.87
C GLY A 216 14.05 6.42 0.99
N SER A 217 14.84 6.89 1.96
CA SER A 217 15.16 8.31 2.10
C SER A 217 15.94 8.88 0.91
N ILE A 218 16.85 8.10 0.31
CA ILE A 218 17.55 8.49 -0.92
C ILE A 218 16.55 8.66 -2.07
N VAL A 219 15.62 7.71 -2.25
CA VAL A 219 14.58 7.81 -3.30
C VAL A 219 13.81 9.13 -3.18
N GLY A 220 13.40 9.51 -1.98
CA GLY A 220 12.66 10.75 -1.77
C GLY A 220 13.50 12.03 -1.86
N ALA A 221 14.84 11.91 -1.87
CA ALA A 221 15.77 13.03 -2.00
C ALA A 221 16.14 13.35 -3.46
N ILE A 222 15.90 12.41 -4.38
CA ILE A 222 16.22 12.58 -5.82
C ILE A 222 15.29 13.57 -6.55
N PRO A 223 13.95 13.64 -6.32
CA PRO A 223 13.07 14.52 -7.08
C PRO A 223 13.47 16.02 -7.06
N PRO A 224 13.90 16.63 -5.94
CA PRO A 224 14.48 17.97 -5.95
C PRO A 224 15.73 18.10 -6.83
N LEU A 225 16.60 17.09 -6.84
CA LEU A 225 17.79 17.08 -7.70
C LEU A 225 17.40 16.98 -9.17
N MET A 226 16.39 16.19 -9.50
CA MET A 226 15.83 16.13 -10.85
C MET A 226 15.30 17.50 -11.30
N GLY A 227 14.55 18.19 -10.43
CA GLY A 227 14.06 19.54 -10.74
C GLY A 227 15.17 20.55 -10.96
N TRP A 228 16.18 20.55 -10.07
CA TRP A 228 17.34 21.42 -10.21
C TRP A 228 18.12 21.13 -11.50
N ALA A 229 18.37 19.85 -11.77
CA ALA A 229 19.07 19.40 -12.97
C ALA A 229 18.29 19.73 -14.24
N ALA A 230 16.96 19.68 -14.23
CA ALA A 230 16.13 20.02 -15.38
C ALA A 230 16.31 21.49 -15.80
N CYS A 231 16.46 22.40 -14.83
CA CYS A 231 16.68 23.84 -15.10
C CYS A 231 18.16 24.17 -15.40
N ALA A 232 19.10 23.69 -14.58
CA ALA A 232 20.50 24.12 -14.61
C ALA A 232 21.45 23.16 -15.37
N ASN A 233 20.94 22.03 -15.88
CA ASN A 233 21.72 20.95 -16.51
C ASN A 233 22.98 20.51 -15.72
N SER A 234 22.94 20.69 -14.41
CA SER A 234 24.03 20.41 -13.46
C SER A 234 23.42 20.29 -12.07
N ILE A 235 24.14 19.75 -11.09
CA ILE A 235 23.69 19.69 -9.70
C ILE A 235 24.54 20.64 -8.87
N GLY A 236 23.94 21.74 -8.43
CA GLY A 236 24.59 22.74 -7.58
C GLY A 236 24.43 22.46 -6.08
N PRO A 237 25.11 23.26 -5.24
CA PRO A 237 24.99 23.16 -3.78
C PRO A 237 23.54 23.28 -3.27
N GLY A 238 22.72 24.12 -3.91
CA GLY A 238 21.31 24.28 -3.52
C GLY A 238 20.44 23.05 -3.81
N GLY A 239 20.70 22.35 -4.92
CA GLY A 239 20.06 21.07 -5.21
C GLY A 239 20.39 20.04 -4.13
N TRP A 240 21.68 19.91 -3.78
CA TRP A 240 22.13 19.02 -2.70
C TRP A 240 21.54 19.38 -1.34
N LEU A 241 21.41 20.67 -1.03
CA LEU A 241 20.79 21.11 0.21
C LEU A 241 19.31 20.71 0.29
N MET A 242 18.53 20.96 -0.78
CA MET A 242 17.11 20.55 -0.83
C MET A 242 16.96 19.03 -0.70
N ALA A 243 17.82 18.28 -1.38
CA ALA A 243 17.88 16.82 -1.30
C ALA A 243 18.21 16.35 0.12
N ALA A 244 19.21 16.95 0.78
CA ALA A 244 19.62 16.61 2.14
C ALA A 244 18.53 16.94 3.18
N LEU A 245 17.82 18.06 3.00
CA LEU A 245 16.68 18.44 3.82
C LEU A 245 15.55 17.42 3.68
N LEU A 246 15.16 17.06 2.46
CA LEU A 246 14.11 16.06 2.22
C LEU A 246 14.53 14.65 2.64
N TYR A 247 15.81 14.30 2.49
CA TYR A 247 16.38 13.07 3.02
C TYR A 247 16.19 12.99 4.54
N SER A 248 16.62 14.04 5.25
CA SER A 248 16.57 14.07 6.72
C SER A 248 15.15 14.18 7.26
N TRP A 249 14.28 14.95 6.60
CA TRP A 249 12.87 15.10 6.97
C TRP A 249 12.09 13.78 7.00
N GLN A 250 12.44 12.83 6.12
CA GLN A 250 11.73 11.57 6.03
C GLN A 250 11.86 10.73 7.30
N PHE A 251 12.98 10.79 8.02
CA PHE A 251 13.21 9.97 9.22
C PHE A 251 12.22 10.27 10.36
N PRO A 252 12.11 11.50 10.90
CA PRO A 252 11.16 11.77 11.98
C PRO A 252 9.72 11.48 11.56
N HIS A 253 9.34 11.82 10.32
CA HIS A 253 7.99 11.59 9.81
C HIS A 253 7.67 10.08 9.62
N PHE A 254 8.53 9.34 8.93
CA PHE A 254 8.32 7.91 8.68
C PHE A 254 8.46 7.05 9.94
N ASN A 255 9.40 7.39 10.83
CA ASN A 255 9.58 6.67 12.09
C ASN A 255 8.35 6.83 13.00
N ALA A 256 7.75 8.03 13.05
CA ALA A 256 6.49 8.25 13.77
C ALA A 256 5.33 7.45 13.16
N LEU A 257 5.19 7.43 11.83
CA LEU A 257 4.15 6.65 11.16
C LEU A 257 4.33 5.14 11.37
N SER A 258 5.56 4.65 11.25
CA SER A 258 5.85 3.22 11.33
C SER A 258 5.68 2.66 12.75
N TRP A 259 5.77 3.52 13.77
CA TRP A 259 5.46 3.16 15.15
C TRP A 259 4.02 2.67 15.31
N ASN A 260 3.05 3.43 14.78
CA ASN A 260 1.63 3.10 14.87
C ASN A 260 1.25 1.87 14.05
N LEU A 261 2.00 1.57 12.98
CA LEU A 261 1.76 0.44 12.07
C LEU A 261 2.59 -0.81 12.43
N ARG A 262 3.29 -0.82 13.57
CA ARG A 262 4.18 -1.91 13.98
C ARG A 262 3.49 -3.30 13.98
N PRO A 263 2.26 -3.48 14.49
CA PRO A 263 1.59 -4.78 14.47
C PRO A 263 1.26 -5.27 13.05
N ASP A 264 0.93 -4.36 12.14
CA ASP A 264 0.66 -4.72 10.73
C ASP A 264 1.95 -5.10 10.02
N TYR A 265 3.05 -4.39 10.30
CA TYR A 265 4.36 -4.71 9.74
C TYR A 265 4.90 -6.05 10.24
N SER A 266 4.75 -6.36 11.52
CA SER A 266 5.18 -7.66 12.06
C SER A 266 4.37 -8.81 11.48
N ARG A 267 3.05 -8.65 11.33
CA ARG A 267 2.16 -9.65 10.70
C ARG A 267 2.52 -9.91 9.24
N ALA A 268 2.73 -8.84 8.48
CA ALA A 268 3.14 -8.98 7.08
C ALA A 268 4.57 -9.55 6.96
N GLY A 269 5.42 -9.39 7.98
CA GLY A 269 6.81 -9.86 8.04
C GLY A 269 7.85 -8.83 7.56
N TYR A 270 7.53 -7.55 7.62
CA TYR A 270 8.46 -6.47 7.25
C TYR A 270 9.52 -6.24 8.33
N ARG A 271 10.77 -6.03 7.90
CA ARG A 271 11.91 -5.73 8.79
C ARG A 271 12.11 -4.23 8.95
N MET A 272 11.09 -3.57 9.51
CA MET A 272 11.15 -2.13 9.80
C MET A 272 11.88 -1.86 11.11
N MET A 273 12.53 -0.70 11.21
CA MET A 273 13.24 -0.26 12.42
C MET A 273 12.31 -0.23 13.64
N ALA A 274 11.09 0.29 13.48
CA ALA A 274 10.08 0.30 14.54
C ALA A 274 9.72 -1.10 15.08
N VAL A 275 9.86 -2.16 14.27
CA VAL A 275 9.58 -3.55 14.68
C VAL A 275 10.80 -4.17 15.35
N THR A 276 11.96 -4.06 14.72
CA THR A 276 13.21 -4.77 15.04
C THR A 276 14.06 -4.07 16.09
N ASP A 277 14.26 -2.77 15.98
CA ASP A 277 15.01 -1.95 16.94
C ASP A 277 14.31 -0.60 17.22
N PRO A 278 13.35 -0.59 18.16
CA PRO A 278 12.65 0.62 18.62
C PRO A 278 13.57 1.73 19.14
N ALA A 279 14.70 1.37 19.75
CA ALA A 279 15.61 2.34 20.35
C ALA A 279 16.41 3.08 19.27
N LEU A 280 16.87 2.35 18.24
CA LEU A 280 17.47 2.94 17.05
C LEU A 280 16.47 3.84 16.32
N CYS A 281 15.20 3.43 16.21
CA CYS A 281 14.13 4.24 15.60
C CYS A 281 14.04 5.64 16.24
N ARG A 282 14.05 5.70 17.58
CA ARG A 282 14.02 6.95 18.34
C ARG A 282 15.29 7.78 18.15
N ARG A 283 16.48 7.15 18.26
CA ARG A 283 17.76 7.84 18.12
C ARG A 283 17.94 8.44 16.73
N VAL A 284 17.60 7.69 15.68
CA VAL A 284 17.69 8.13 14.29
C VAL A 284 16.72 9.28 14.02
N ALA A 285 15.47 9.19 14.49
CA ALA A 285 14.51 10.27 14.36
C ALA A 285 15.05 11.58 14.99
N LEU A 286 15.54 11.52 16.23
CA LEU A 286 16.11 12.68 16.93
C LEU A 286 17.35 13.25 16.22
N ARG A 287 18.28 12.39 15.79
CA ARG A 287 19.49 12.81 15.05
C ARG A 287 19.13 13.55 13.77
N HIS A 288 18.15 13.07 13.01
CA HIS A 288 17.72 13.74 11.80
C HIS A 288 16.92 15.02 12.06
N THR A 289 16.18 15.12 13.17
CA THR A 289 15.59 16.41 13.58
C THR A 289 16.65 17.47 13.84
N VAL A 290 17.74 17.10 14.54
CA VAL A 290 18.89 18.01 14.72
C VAL A 290 19.58 18.30 13.39
N ALA A 291 19.75 17.30 12.52
CA ALA A 291 20.35 17.50 11.20
C ALA A 291 19.53 18.46 10.32
N ILE A 292 18.20 18.41 10.36
CA ILE A 292 17.33 19.37 9.64
C ILE A 292 17.62 20.79 10.13
N GLN A 293 17.69 21.01 11.45
CA GLN A 293 17.99 22.34 11.99
C GLN A 293 19.36 22.85 11.50
N LEU A 294 20.38 21.99 11.52
CA LEU A 294 21.72 22.34 11.04
C LEU A 294 21.73 22.63 9.53
N LEU A 295 21.06 21.80 8.73
CA LEU A 295 20.95 22.01 7.28
C LEU A 295 20.22 23.32 6.96
N SER A 296 19.14 23.63 7.69
CA SER A 296 18.45 24.92 7.56
C SER A 296 19.37 26.11 7.89
N MET A 297 20.30 25.96 8.83
CA MET A 297 21.29 26.99 9.15
C MET A 297 22.38 27.16 8.09
N THR A 298 22.64 26.13 7.27
CA THR A 298 23.59 26.22 6.15
C THR A 298 23.00 26.85 4.89
N ALA A 299 21.68 27.07 4.83
CA ALA A 299 21.03 27.66 3.66
C ALA A 299 21.52 29.08 3.31
N PRO A 300 21.77 29.98 4.29
CA PRO A 300 22.31 31.31 3.98
C PRO A 300 23.80 31.30 3.65
N THR A 301 24.57 30.35 4.18
CA THR A 301 26.00 30.22 3.86
C THR A 301 26.27 29.79 2.42
N LEU A 302 25.25 29.24 1.75
CA LEU A 302 25.29 28.80 0.35
C LEU A 302 24.64 29.83 -0.60
N ASP A 303 24.33 31.04 -0.13
CA ASP A 303 23.66 32.11 -0.86
C ASP A 303 22.29 31.72 -1.48
N ILE A 304 21.66 30.66 -0.96
CA ILE A 304 20.32 30.24 -1.40
C ILE A 304 19.24 31.09 -0.73
N THR A 305 19.49 31.54 0.51
CA THR A 305 18.55 32.33 1.31
C THR A 305 19.26 33.49 1.98
N ASN A 306 18.52 34.56 2.28
CA ASN A 306 19.05 35.69 3.03
C ASN A 306 19.33 35.29 4.49
N TRP A 307 20.34 35.90 5.12
CA TRP A 307 20.62 35.75 6.56
C TRP A 307 19.43 36.05 7.48
N TRP A 308 18.51 36.89 7.01
CA TRP A 308 17.23 37.18 7.66
C TRP A 308 16.33 35.94 7.86
N PHE A 309 16.52 34.89 7.05
CA PHE A 309 15.82 33.61 7.19
C PHE A 309 16.14 32.91 8.52
N LEU A 310 17.36 33.07 9.05
CA LEU A 310 17.76 32.49 10.35
C LEU A 310 17.11 33.19 11.54
N PHE A 311 16.91 34.49 11.43
CA PHE A 311 16.45 35.33 12.55
C PHE A 311 14.94 35.49 12.61
N ARG A 312 14.20 35.04 11.59
CA ARG A 312 12.74 35.07 11.60
C ARG A 312 12.23 34.02 12.58
N LYS A 313 12.10 34.41 13.86
CA LYS A 313 11.33 33.67 14.86
C LYS A 313 9.95 33.32 14.29
N CYS A 314 9.50 32.09 14.51
CA CYS A 314 8.10 31.69 14.37
C CYS A 314 7.23 32.64 15.22
N SER A 315 6.73 33.70 14.59
CA SER A 315 5.65 34.53 15.11
C SER A 315 4.38 34.13 14.37
N THR A 316 3.83 32.98 14.76
CA THR A 316 2.43 32.57 14.58
C THR A 316 2.18 31.37 15.47
#